data_AF-A0A0Q8N0B7-F1
#
_entry.id   AF-A0A0Q8N0B7-F1
#
_cell.length_a   1.000
_cell.length_b   1.000
_cell.length_c   1.000
_cell.angle_alpha   90.00
_cell.angle_beta   90.00
_cell.angle_gamma   90.00
#
_symmetry.space_group_name_H-M   'P 1'
#
loop_
_entity.id
_entity.type
_entity.pdbx_description
1 polymer ?
#
loop_
_entity_poly.entity_id
_entity_poly.type
_entity_poly.pdbx_seq_one_letter_code
_entity_poly.pdbx_strand_id
1 'polypeptide(L)'
;MNIIELFENAGIYRENLSGFSIEDSEKVKKQFEIERSQNLNLDQNVADNLISAINQFPKELLFISNNRILYNFFSKKNYSRNRFITDYSISVSEENVKSFIDSFLSRDLDAFFDQSIAQNKFDIIDDLLNVKEYLPQNSLDSLDQKLSAKLDFIVNKFDENPSLSSGTETIEFIKYRSFYSLLSHFRSAENDKKVRAIYSKMSGSIVNAGVRNEFLNPMVSSMVNYKPLDYELSNSIRSHKDRIDAENDKEYSSSSSSGGMSTWSIIAIVIVVIRLIMLMARLGRA
;
A
#
# COMPACT_ATOMS: atom_id res chain seq x y z
N MET A 1 -6.85 -2.04 22.00
CA MET A 1 -7.76 -0.89 21.87
C MET A 1 -6.97 0.32 22.30
N ASN A 2 -6.86 1.33 21.45
CA ASN A 2 -6.17 2.58 21.77
C ASN A 2 -7.15 3.67 22.29
N ILE A 3 -6.62 4.85 22.62
CA ILE A 3 -7.43 5.95 23.17
C ILE A 3 -8.47 6.50 22.17
N ILE A 4 -8.20 6.46 20.86
CA ILE A 4 -9.13 6.93 19.82
C ILE A 4 -10.25 5.91 19.59
N GLU A 5 -9.95 4.60 19.64
CA GLU A 5 -10.99 3.55 19.63
C GLU A 5 -11.94 3.69 20.82
N LEU A 6 -11.41 3.92 22.02
CA LEU A 6 -12.24 4.14 23.21
C LEU A 6 -13.06 5.43 23.11
N PHE A 7 -12.47 6.50 22.56
CA PHE A 7 -13.13 7.77 22.31
C PHE A 7 -14.33 7.65 21.34
N GLU A 8 -14.15 6.88 20.26
CA GLU A 8 -15.21 6.53 19.31
C GLU A 8 -16.29 5.68 20.00
N ASN A 9 -15.91 4.62 20.70
CA ASN A 9 -16.86 3.71 21.37
C ASN A 9 -17.63 4.38 22.50
N ALA A 10 -17.04 5.37 23.17
CA ALA A 10 -17.71 6.15 24.22
C ALA A 10 -18.77 7.12 23.66
N GLY A 11 -18.90 7.22 22.33
CA GLY A 11 -19.86 8.11 21.66
C GLY A 11 -19.55 9.59 21.88
N ILE A 12 -18.29 9.92 22.15
CA ILE A 12 -17.85 11.31 22.35
C ILE A 12 -17.63 11.97 20.98
N TYR A 13 -17.10 11.21 20.03
CA TYR A 13 -17.02 11.66 18.65
C TYR A 13 -18.40 11.97 18.09
N ARG A 14 -18.49 13.14 17.46
CA ARG A 14 -19.64 13.59 16.68
C ARG A 14 -19.12 14.38 15.49
N GLU A 15 -19.93 14.42 14.44
CA GLU A 15 -19.63 15.22 13.27
C GLU A 15 -19.40 16.68 13.71
N ASN A 16 -18.31 17.26 13.20
CA ASN A 16 -17.90 18.63 13.49
C ASN A 16 -17.63 18.93 14.98
N LEU A 17 -17.00 18.01 15.69
CA LEU A 17 -16.64 18.21 17.09
C LEU A 17 -15.71 19.43 17.27
N SER A 18 -16.12 20.36 18.13
CA SER A 18 -15.43 21.62 18.40
C SER A 18 -14.81 21.75 19.80
N GLY A 19 -15.08 20.81 20.71
CA GLY A 19 -14.63 20.86 22.09
C GLY A 19 -15.13 19.69 22.93
N PHE A 20 -14.53 19.51 24.11
CA PHE A 20 -14.87 18.48 25.08
C PHE A 20 -15.55 19.07 26.32
N SER A 21 -16.40 18.28 26.97
CA SER A 21 -17.01 18.62 28.26
C SER A 21 -16.48 17.73 29.39
N ILE A 22 -16.77 18.13 30.63
CA ILE A 22 -16.45 17.32 31.82
C ILE A 22 -17.17 15.97 31.77
N GLU A 23 -18.39 15.94 31.21
CA GLU A 23 -19.20 14.73 31.05
C GLU A 23 -18.53 13.71 30.12
N ASP A 24 -17.71 14.15 29.18
CA ASP A 24 -16.99 13.25 28.29
C ASP A 24 -16.00 12.38 29.05
N SER A 25 -15.34 12.91 30.09
CA SER A 25 -14.48 12.09 30.98
C SER A 25 -15.27 11.02 31.73
N GLU A 26 -16.52 11.28 32.11
CA GLU A 26 -17.39 10.27 32.73
C GLU A 26 -17.83 9.19 31.74
N LYS A 27 -18.13 9.57 30.49
CA LYS A 27 -18.44 8.62 29.41
C LYS A 27 -17.26 7.69 29.16
N VAL A 28 -16.03 8.22 29.13
CA VAL A 28 -14.81 7.40 28.99
C VAL A 28 -14.73 6.33 30.07
N LYS A 29 -14.88 6.71 31.36
CA LYS A 29 -14.82 5.75 32.47
C LYS A 29 -15.89 4.67 32.36
N LYS A 30 -17.13 5.06 32.08
CA LYS A 30 -18.26 4.13 31.93
C LYS A 30 -18.03 3.17 30.76
N GLN A 31 -17.61 3.68 29.60
CA GLN A 31 -17.36 2.85 28.43
C GLN A 31 -16.19 1.90 28.66
N PHE A 32 -15.11 2.36 29.27
CA PHE A 32 -13.96 1.52 29.57
C PHE A 32 -14.32 0.32 30.42
N GLU A 33 -15.17 0.50 31.45
CA GLU A 33 -15.64 -0.60 32.29
C GLU A 33 -16.46 -1.63 31.51
N ILE A 34 -17.29 -1.17 30.56
CA ILE A 34 -18.03 -2.06 29.65
C ILE A 34 -17.06 -2.87 28.79
N GLU A 35 -16.08 -2.23 28.15
CA GLU A 35 -15.08 -2.89 27.30
C GLU A 35 -14.22 -3.87 28.09
N ARG A 36 -13.79 -3.49 29.31
CA ARG A 36 -13.01 -4.33 30.21
C ARG A 36 -13.78 -5.59 30.64
N SER A 37 -15.10 -5.48 30.83
CA SER A 37 -15.93 -6.64 31.16
C SER A 37 -16.01 -7.67 30.02
N GLN A 38 -15.81 -7.23 28.78
CA GLN A 38 -15.81 -8.07 27.58
C GLN A 38 -14.41 -8.55 27.20
N ASN A 39 -13.36 -7.81 27.58
CA ASN A 39 -11.97 -8.13 27.30
C ASN A 39 -11.06 -7.89 28.52
N LEU A 40 -10.78 -8.96 29.25
CA LEU A 40 -9.96 -8.93 30.47
C LEU A 40 -8.50 -8.52 30.24
N ASN A 41 -8.00 -8.61 28.99
CA ASN A 41 -6.63 -8.24 28.64
C ASN A 41 -6.52 -6.77 28.18
N LEU A 42 -7.57 -5.98 28.37
CA LEU A 42 -7.54 -4.58 28.02
C LEU A 42 -6.52 -3.82 28.90
N ASP A 43 -5.67 -3.02 28.27
CA ASP A 43 -4.68 -2.20 28.95
C ASP A 43 -5.39 -1.23 29.92
N GLN A 44 -5.03 -1.35 31.20
CA GLN A 44 -5.69 -0.64 32.29
C GLN A 44 -5.53 0.89 32.18
N ASN A 45 -4.48 1.34 31.48
CA ASN A 45 -4.16 2.76 31.38
C ASN A 45 -4.92 3.48 30.24
N VAL A 46 -5.66 2.77 29.37
CA VAL A 46 -6.29 3.39 28.19
C VAL A 46 -7.31 4.46 28.59
N ALA A 47 -8.12 4.20 29.62
CA ALA A 47 -9.06 5.19 30.12
C ALA A 47 -8.37 6.42 30.70
N ASP A 48 -7.37 6.22 31.57
CA ASP A 48 -6.63 7.31 32.20
C ASP A 48 -5.87 8.14 31.17
N ASN A 49 -5.29 7.49 30.16
CA ASN A 49 -4.62 8.15 29.04
C ASN A 49 -5.60 8.98 28.21
N LEU A 50 -6.79 8.47 27.90
CA LEU A 50 -7.81 9.25 27.17
C LEU A 50 -8.33 10.43 28.01
N ILE A 51 -8.55 10.24 29.31
CA ILE A 51 -8.94 11.33 30.21
C ILE A 51 -7.83 12.40 30.28
N SER A 52 -6.57 11.97 30.32
CA SER A 52 -5.42 12.88 30.26
C SER A 52 -5.38 13.63 28.93
N ALA A 53 -5.61 12.95 27.81
CA ALA A 53 -5.69 13.56 26.48
C ALA A 53 -6.81 14.61 26.40
N ILE A 54 -8.01 14.31 26.91
CA ILE A 54 -9.14 15.25 26.94
C ILE A 54 -8.82 16.49 27.77
N ASN A 55 -8.22 16.32 28.94
CA ASN A 55 -8.02 17.42 29.89
C ASN A 55 -6.78 18.27 29.61
N GLN A 56 -5.69 17.66 29.15
CA GLN A 56 -4.39 18.31 29.01
C GLN A 56 -4.02 18.61 27.55
N PHE A 57 -4.52 17.82 26.60
CA PHE A 57 -4.21 17.93 25.17
C PHE A 57 -5.47 18.02 24.29
N PRO A 58 -6.45 18.87 24.64
CA PRO A 58 -7.73 18.88 23.94
C PRO A 58 -7.60 19.32 22.47
N LYS A 59 -6.68 20.23 22.15
CA LYS A 59 -6.54 20.73 20.78
C LYS A 59 -5.95 19.67 19.86
N GLU A 60 -4.96 18.94 20.34
CA GLU A 60 -4.30 17.83 19.66
C GLU A 60 -5.30 16.68 19.43
N LEU A 61 -6.07 16.30 20.46
CA LEU A 61 -7.10 15.27 20.32
C LEU A 61 -8.21 15.68 19.33
N LEU A 62 -8.63 16.95 19.34
CA LEU A 62 -9.58 17.48 18.35
C LEU A 62 -9.00 17.49 16.94
N PHE A 63 -7.71 17.81 16.80
CA PHE A 63 -7.02 17.76 15.51
C PHE A 63 -7.04 16.33 14.94
N ILE A 64 -6.65 15.33 15.74
CA ILE A 64 -6.70 13.92 15.34
C ILE A 64 -8.14 13.51 14.97
N SER A 65 -9.12 13.94 15.76
CA SER A 65 -10.55 13.62 15.55
C SER A 65 -11.10 14.20 14.24
N ASN A 66 -10.60 15.35 13.80
CA ASN A 66 -11.04 16.01 12.58
C ASN A 66 -10.15 15.70 11.36
N ASN A 67 -9.00 15.06 11.54
CA ASN A 67 -8.18 14.57 10.44
C ASN A 67 -8.68 13.18 10.00
N ARG A 68 -9.25 13.09 8.78
CA ARG A 68 -9.82 11.85 8.26
C ARG A 68 -8.87 10.65 8.33
N ILE A 69 -7.61 10.83 7.92
CA ILE A 69 -6.67 9.71 7.78
C ILE A 69 -6.28 9.22 9.17
N LEU A 70 -5.85 10.13 10.06
CA LEU A 70 -5.46 9.79 11.43
C LEU A 70 -6.64 9.20 12.21
N TYR A 71 -7.83 9.82 12.12
CA TYR A 71 -9.01 9.33 12.82
C TYR A 71 -9.42 7.93 12.36
N ASN A 72 -9.61 7.73 11.05
CA ASN A 72 -10.00 6.43 10.51
C ASN A 72 -8.98 5.34 10.87
N PHE A 73 -7.69 5.69 10.80
CA PHE A 73 -6.60 4.80 11.18
C PHE A 73 -6.71 4.37 12.65
N PHE A 74 -6.68 5.32 13.59
CA PHE A 74 -6.64 4.99 15.01
C PHE A 74 -7.98 4.44 15.52
N SER A 75 -9.13 4.91 15.02
CA SER A 75 -10.46 4.38 15.40
C SER A 75 -10.80 3.05 14.74
N LYS A 76 -10.01 2.60 13.75
CA LYS A 76 -10.30 1.44 12.88
C LYS A 76 -11.65 1.55 12.17
N LYS A 77 -12.01 2.77 11.76
CA LYS A 77 -13.23 3.08 10.99
C LYS A 77 -12.86 3.51 9.58
N ASN A 78 -13.86 3.61 8.70
CA ASN A 78 -13.68 4.12 7.35
C ASN A 78 -14.76 5.16 7.03
N TYR A 79 -14.71 6.29 7.73
CA TYR A 79 -15.64 7.38 7.47
C TYR A 79 -15.30 8.13 6.19
N SER A 80 -16.36 8.59 5.51
CA SER A 80 -16.25 9.42 4.31
C SER A 80 -15.77 10.82 4.66
N ARG A 81 -15.24 11.54 3.67
CA ARG A 81 -14.74 12.91 3.83
C ARG A 81 -15.80 13.87 4.41
N ASN A 82 -17.07 13.63 4.13
CA ASN A 82 -18.18 14.50 4.53
C ASN A 82 -18.41 14.54 6.05
N ARG A 83 -17.83 13.58 6.80
CA ARG A 83 -17.92 13.55 8.27
C ARG A 83 -16.91 14.46 8.98
N PHE A 84 -15.92 14.97 8.26
CA PHE A 84 -14.81 15.72 8.82
C PHE A 84 -14.91 17.19 8.40
N ILE A 85 -14.61 18.11 9.30
CA ILE A 85 -14.62 19.54 9.00
C ILE A 85 -13.49 19.84 8.01
N THR A 86 -13.81 20.40 6.85
CA THR A 86 -12.82 20.81 5.84
C THR A 86 -12.13 22.13 6.17
N ASP A 87 -12.82 23.02 6.90
CA ASP A 87 -12.38 24.39 7.19
C ASP A 87 -11.92 24.54 8.66
N TYR A 88 -11.32 23.48 9.21
CA TYR A 88 -11.02 23.45 10.63
C TYR A 88 -9.73 24.23 10.94
N SER A 89 -9.89 25.38 11.61
CA SER A 89 -8.83 26.31 11.95
C SER A 89 -8.22 26.09 13.33
N ILE A 90 -8.15 24.84 13.83
CA ILE A 90 -7.37 24.62 15.05
C ILE A 90 -5.90 24.83 14.72
N SER A 91 -5.37 25.95 15.24
CA SER A 91 -3.95 26.21 15.30
C SER A 91 -3.31 25.29 16.35
N VAL A 92 -2.90 24.10 15.91
CA VAL A 92 -1.95 23.22 16.60
C VAL A 92 -0.70 23.13 15.74
N SER A 93 0.48 23.25 16.34
CA SER A 93 1.73 23.01 15.61
C SER A 93 1.88 21.52 15.27
N GLU A 94 2.54 21.22 14.16
CA GLU A 94 2.88 19.85 13.77
C GLU A 94 3.63 19.11 14.89
N GLU A 95 4.60 19.77 15.52
CA GLU A 95 5.37 19.21 16.65
C GLU A 95 4.50 18.82 17.85
N ASN A 96 3.45 19.57 18.16
CA ASN A 96 2.55 19.23 19.26
C ASN A 96 1.72 17.97 18.92
N VAL A 97 1.25 17.87 17.67
CA VAL A 97 0.53 16.67 17.21
C VAL A 97 1.46 15.45 17.20
N LYS A 98 2.70 15.59 16.72
CA LYS A 98 3.72 14.52 16.79
C LYS A 98 3.93 14.05 18.22
N SER A 99 4.14 14.99 19.14
CA SER A 99 4.38 14.68 20.56
C SER A 99 3.16 14.01 21.21
N PHE A 100 1.95 14.41 20.83
CA PHE A 100 0.71 13.76 21.27
C PHE A 100 0.62 12.32 20.78
N ILE A 101 0.84 12.08 19.48
CA ILE A 101 0.84 10.71 18.92
C ILE A 101 1.94 9.88 19.59
N ASP A 102 3.13 10.44 19.78
CA ASP A 102 4.25 9.76 20.42
C ASP A 102 3.91 9.31 21.85
N SER A 103 3.24 10.18 22.61
CA SER A 103 2.88 9.92 24.02
C SER A 103 1.76 8.91 24.18
N PHE A 104 0.75 8.94 23.31
CA PHE A 104 -0.49 8.18 23.53
C PHE A 104 -0.77 7.06 22.52
N LEU A 105 -0.13 7.07 21.36
CA LEU A 105 -0.52 6.27 20.20
C LEU A 105 0.65 5.61 19.44
N SER A 106 1.90 5.93 19.78
CA SER A 106 3.11 5.37 19.15
C SER A 106 3.13 3.85 19.15
N ARG A 107 2.81 3.23 20.29
CA ARG A 107 2.78 1.76 20.42
C ARG A 107 1.85 1.10 19.40
N ASP A 108 0.66 1.67 19.19
CA ASP A 108 -0.32 1.15 18.22
C ASP A 108 0.12 1.42 16.78
N LEU A 109 0.76 2.57 16.52
CA LEU A 109 1.35 2.91 15.22
C LEU A 109 2.48 1.95 14.84
N ASP A 110 3.41 1.70 15.76
CA ASP A 110 4.54 0.79 15.56
C ASP A 110 4.06 -0.65 15.36
N ALA A 111 3.10 -1.11 16.17
CA ALA A 111 2.49 -2.43 16.01
C ALA A 111 1.81 -2.58 14.63
N PHE A 112 1.15 -1.53 14.14
CA PHE A 112 0.57 -1.50 12.81
C PHE A 112 1.65 -1.61 11.71
N PHE A 113 2.73 -0.84 11.82
CA PHE A 113 3.83 -0.91 10.85
C PHE A 113 4.45 -2.31 10.84
N ASP A 114 4.71 -2.89 12.01
CA ASP A 114 5.28 -4.24 12.15
C ASP A 114 4.42 -5.29 11.47
N GLN A 115 3.12 -5.27 11.76
CA GLN A 115 2.17 -6.19 11.16
C GLN A 115 2.08 -6.00 9.64
N SER A 116 1.99 -4.76 9.17
CA SER A 116 1.79 -4.44 7.76
C SER A 116 3.03 -4.78 6.92
N ILE A 117 4.23 -4.50 7.44
CA ILE A 117 5.50 -4.88 6.82
C ILE A 117 5.66 -6.41 6.77
N ALA A 118 5.31 -7.12 7.84
CA ALA A 118 5.35 -8.58 7.88
C ALA A 118 4.38 -9.22 6.87
N GLN A 119 3.20 -8.61 6.68
CA GLN A 119 2.16 -9.06 5.75
C GLN A 119 2.32 -8.52 4.32
N ASN A 120 3.39 -7.77 4.03
CA ASN A 120 3.62 -7.10 2.74
C ASN A 120 2.47 -6.16 2.28
N LYS A 121 1.74 -5.57 3.23
CA LYS A 121 0.65 -4.61 3.00
C LYS A 121 1.17 -3.17 2.94
N PHE A 122 2.02 -2.89 1.95
CA PHE A 122 2.72 -1.61 1.84
C PHE A 122 1.82 -0.44 1.43
N ASP A 123 0.76 -0.72 0.68
CA ASP A 123 -0.24 0.25 0.23
C ASP A 123 -0.96 0.94 1.39
N ILE A 124 -1.34 0.17 2.41
CA ILE A 124 -2.03 0.72 3.60
C ILE A 124 -1.08 1.61 4.41
N ILE A 125 0.22 1.31 4.42
CA ILE A 125 1.23 2.18 5.04
C ILE A 125 1.40 3.45 4.22
N ASP A 126 1.50 3.34 2.89
CA ASP A 126 1.63 4.46 1.96
C ASP A 126 0.46 5.46 2.13
N ASP A 127 -0.77 4.93 2.28
CA ASP A 127 -1.96 5.74 2.55
C ASP A 127 -1.85 6.55 3.85
N LEU A 128 -1.28 5.97 4.91
CA LEU A 128 -1.04 6.66 6.18
C LEU A 128 0.06 7.72 6.06
N LEU A 129 1.06 7.51 5.20
CA LEU A 129 2.14 8.49 4.98
C LEU A 129 1.70 9.75 4.22
N ASN A 130 0.43 9.84 3.79
CA ASN A 130 -0.18 11.10 3.33
C ASN A 130 -0.31 12.14 4.45
N VAL A 131 -0.19 11.74 5.72
CA VAL A 131 -0.16 12.60 6.92
C VAL A 131 1.15 12.44 7.69
N LYS A 132 2.24 12.06 7.00
CA LYS A 132 3.54 11.74 7.60
C LYS A 132 4.11 12.87 8.46
N GLU A 133 3.80 14.11 8.13
CA GLU A 133 4.25 15.30 8.84
C GLU A 133 3.72 15.37 10.27
N TYR A 134 2.70 14.59 10.63
CA TYR A 134 2.18 14.50 12.00
C TYR A 134 2.68 13.27 12.75
N LEU A 135 3.36 12.33 12.08
CA LEU A 135 3.78 11.07 12.69
C LEU A 135 5.09 11.25 13.50
N PRO A 136 5.26 10.50 14.61
CA PRO A 136 6.49 10.54 15.39
C PRO A 136 7.71 10.11 14.57
N GLN A 137 8.81 10.87 14.69
CA GLN A 137 10.04 10.59 13.94
C GLN A 137 10.61 9.20 14.28
N ASN A 138 10.55 8.78 15.55
CA ASN A 138 11.03 7.47 15.99
C ASN A 138 10.31 6.32 15.25
N SER A 139 8.99 6.42 15.09
CA SER A 139 8.18 5.44 14.34
C SER A 139 8.53 5.44 12.85
N LEU A 140 8.78 6.61 12.27
CA LEU A 140 9.21 6.75 10.87
C LEU A 140 10.61 6.17 10.63
N ASP A 141 11.55 6.42 11.54
CA ASP A 141 12.91 5.88 11.47
C ASP A 141 12.90 4.35 11.63
N SER A 142 12.07 3.83 12.54
CA SER A 142 11.85 2.39 12.70
C SER A 142 11.28 1.75 11.43
N LEU A 143 10.32 2.42 10.78
CA LEU A 143 9.76 1.97 9.51
C LEU A 143 10.80 1.98 8.38
N ASP A 144 11.61 3.03 8.26
CA ASP A 144 12.72 3.08 7.30
C ASP A 144 13.70 1.92 7.51
N GLN A 145 14.13 1.70 8.75
CA GLN A 145 15.02 0.59 9.09
C GLN A 145 14.43 -0.76 8.68
N LYS A 146 13.13 -0.98 8.87
CA LYS A 146 12.44 -2.22 8.47
C LYS A 146 12.37 -2.37 6.94
N LEU A 147 12.14 -1.28 6.20
CA LEU A 147 12.14 -1.29 4.73
C LEU A 147 13.54 -1.54 4.17
N SER A 148 14.54 -0.86 4.73
CA SER A 148 15.96 -1.07 4.45
C SER A 148 16.39 -2.51 4.73
N ALA A 149 15.96 -3.09 5.86
CA ALA A 149 16.20 -4.50 6.18
C ALA A 149 15.54 -5.48 5.19
N LYS A 150 14.37 -5.14 4.62
CA LYS A 150 13.78 -5.92 3.51
C LYS A 150 14.67 -5.87 2.26
N LEU A 151 15.25 -4.71 1.93
CA LEU A 151 16.22 -4.62 0.82
C LEU A 151 17.46 -5.48 1.09
N ASP A 152 18.00 -5.45 2.31
CA ASP A 152 19.13 -6.29 2.70
C ASP A 152 18.79 -7.77 2.59
N PHE A 153 17.60 -8.18 3.06
CA PHE A 153 17.11 -9.55 2.92
C PHE A 153 17.08 -9.99 1.46
N ILE A 154 16.61 -9.14 0.54
CA ILE A 154 16.56 -9.43 -0.89
C ILE A 154 17.98 -9.58 -1.45
N VAL A 155 18.88 -8.62 -1.16
CA VAL A 155 20.28 -8.67 -1.63
C VAL A 155 20.96 -9.96 -1.17
N ASN A 156 20.82 -10.31 0.11
CA ASN A 156 21.39 -11.53 0.67
C ASN A 156 20.81 -12.78 0.00
N LYS A 157 19.51 -12.80 -0.31
CA LYS A 157 18.88 -13.92 -1.04
C LYS A 157 19.46 -14.10 -2.44
N PHE A 158 19.76 -13.01 -3.14
CA PHE A 158 20.45 -13.09 -4.43
C PHE A 158 21.90 -13.56 -4.31
N ASP A 159 22.60 -13.20 -3.23
CA ASP A 159 23.96 -13.67 -2.99
C ASP A 159 24.01 -15.16 -2.65
N GLU A 160 23.04 -15.66 -1.87
CA GLU A 160 22.90 -17.07 -1.55
C GLU A 160 22.46 -17.92 -2.75
N ASN A 161 21.54 -17.41 -3.57
CA ASN A 161 21.00 -18.13 -4.72
C ASN A 161 20.89 -17.23 -5.98
N PRO A 162 22.00 -17.03 -6.72
CA PRO A 162 22.04 -16.13 -7.87
C PRO A 162 21.10 -16.50 -9.03
N SER A 163 20.74 -17.78 -9.16
CA SER A 163 19.83 -18.26 -10.21
C SER A 163 18.35 -18.16 -9.82
N LEU A 164 18.04 -17.85 -8.56
CA LEU A 164 16.71 -17.87 -7.97
C LEU A 164 15.93 -19.17 -8.25
N SER A 165 16.64 -20.30 -8.45
CA SER A 165 16.01 -21.58 -8.80
C SER A 165 15.07 -22.13 -7.73
N SER A 166 15.13 -21.58 -6.51
CA SER A 166 14.24 -21.88 -5.39
C SER A 166 14.21 -20.66 -4.44
N GLY A 167 13.06 -20.44 -3.78
CA GLY A 167 12.91 -19.39 -2.75
C GLY A 167 12.40 -18.02 -3.23
N THR A 168 11.98 -17.89 -4.49
CA THR A 168 11.37 -16.65 -5.03
C THR A 168 10.10 -16.25 -4.30
N GLU A 169 9.33 -17.21 -3.78
CA GLU A 169 8.13 -16.99 -2.97
C GLU A 169 8.41 -16.10 -1.74
N THR A 170 9.59 -16.23 -1.14
CA THR A 170 9.97 -15.47 0.07
C THR A 170 10.24 -13.99 -0.20
N ILE A 171 10.52 -13.65 -1.46
CA ILE A 171 10.80 -12.29 -1.93
C ILE A 171 9.79 -11.84 -2.99
N GLU A 172 8.63 -12.50 -3.11
CA GLU A 172 7.66 -12.19 -4.16
C GLU A 172 7.18 -10.73 -4.10
N PHE A 173 7.17 -10.16 -2.89
CA PHE A 173 6.80 -8.78 -2.63
C PHE A 173 7.64 -7.74 -3.38
N ILE A 174 8.82 -8.09 -3.90
CA ILE A 174 9.63 -7.19 -4.75
C ILE A 174 8.97 -6.89 -6.10
N LYS A 175 7.94 -7.65 -6.47
CA LYS A 175 7.10 -7.37 -7.65
C LYS A 175 6.03 -6.34 -7.34
N TYR A 176 5.84 -5.93 -6.09
CA TYR A 176 4.74 -5.05 -5.71
C TYR A 176 5.13 -3.59 -5.92
N ARG A 177 4.35 -2.88 -6.72
CA ARG A 177 4.47 -1.43 -6.92
C ARG A 177 4.45 -0.67 -5.59
N SER A 178 3.59 -1.07 -4.66
CA SER A 178 3.41 -0.42 -3.36
C SER A 178 4.67 -0.46 -2.49
N PHE A 179 5.50 -1.50 -2.60
CA PHE A 179 6.78 -1.58 -1.89
C PHE A 179 7.72 -0.42 -2.30
N TYR A 180 7.88 -0.19 -3.60
CA TYR A 180 8.76 0.87 -4.11
C TYR A 180 8.16 2.28 -3.97
N SER A 181 6.83 2.40 -4.02
CA SER A 181 6.13 3.66 -3.70
C SER A 181 6.46 4.07 -2.26
N LEU A 182 6.23 3.15 -1.30
CA LEU A 182 6.50 3.36 0.10
C LEU A 182 7.99 3.66 0.36
N LEU A 183 8.90 2.88 -0.24
CA LEU A 183 10.35 3.10 -0.11
C LEU A 183 10.78 4.50 -0.58
N SER A 184 10.06 5.11 -1.53
CA SER A 184 10.37 6.47 -2.00
C SER A 184 10.17 7.55 -0.94
N HIS A 185 9.35 7.29 0.10
CA HIS A 185 9.23 8.18 1.24
C HIS A 185 10.51 8.26 2.07
N PHE A 186 11.34 7.21 1.99
CA PHE A 186 12.58 7.02 2.77
C PHE A 186 13.82 6.90 1.88
N ARG A 187 13.84 7.64 0.77
CA ARG A 187 14.99 7.65 -0.15
C ARG A 187 16.28 8.06 0.57
N SER A 188 17.34 7.30 0.36
CA SER A 188 18.66 7.55 0.91
C SER A 188 19.72 7.00 -0.03
N ALA A 189 20.96 7.49 0.06
CA ALA A 189 22.07 6.96 -0.75
C ALA A 189 22.31 5.47 -0.49
N GLU A 190 22.05 5.02 0.74
CA GLU A 190 22.12 3.61 1.12
C GLU A 190 21.01 2.79 0.45
N ASN A 191 19.75 3.24 0.51
CA ASN A 191 18.62 2.57 -0.15
C ASN A 191 18.81 2.54 -1.68
N ASP A 192 19.34 3.61 -2.28
CA ASP A 192 19.70 3.65 -3.71
C ASP A 192 20.74 2.58 -4.07
N LYS A 193 21.79 2.42 -3.25
CA LYS A 193 22.82 1.39 -3.44
C LYS A 193 22.22 -0.01 -3.38
N LYS A 194 21.32 -0.27 -2.42
CA LYS A 194 20.64 -1.57 -2.27
C LYS A 194 19.72 -1.85 -3.45
N VAL A 195 18.90 -0.87 -3.87
CA VAL A 195 18.04 -0.99 -5.06
C VAL A 195 18.86 -1.24 -6.32
N ARG A 196 20.00 -0.53 -6.50
CA ARG A 196 20.94 -0.78 -7.60
C ARG A 196 21.48 -2.21 -7.56
N ALA A 197 21.90 -2.70 -6.39
CA ALA A 197 22.41 -4.05 -6.25
C ALA A 197 21.36 -5.10 -6.65
N ILE A 198 20.11 -4.93 -6.20
CA ILE A 198 18.99 -5.79 -6.60
C ILE A 198 18.81 -5.75 -8.13
N TYR A 199 18.72 -4.55 -8.71
CA TYR A 199 18.55 -4.36 -10.14
C TYR A 199 19.68 -5.00 -10.97
N SER A 200 20.95 -4.79 -10.59
CA SER A 200 22.11 -5.34 -11.30
C SER A 200 22.19 -6.86 -11.21
N LYS A 201 21.89 -7.46 -10.05
CA LYS A 201 21.90 -8.92 -9.88
C LYS A 201 20.81 -9.58 -10.72
N MET A 202 19.64 -8.94 -10.79
CA MET A 202 18.48 -9.42 -11.55
C MET A 202 18.59 -9.25 -13.07
N SER A 203 19.22 -8.17 -13.52
CA SER A 203 19.47 -7.91 -14.95
C SER A 203 20.70 -8.64 -15.51
N GLY A 204 21.47 -9.32 -14.66
CA GLY A 204 22.64 -10.10 -15.04
C GLY A 204 22.32 -11.37 -15.84
N SER A 205 23.33 -11.90 -16.53
CA SER A 205 23.25 -13.08 -17.41
C SER A 205 23.03 -14.42 -16.69
N ILE A 206 22.86 -14.42 -15.36
CA ILE A 206 22.76 -15.61 -14.51
C ILE A 206 21.30 -16.12 -14.41
N VAL A 207 20.32 -15.26 -14.68
CA VAL A 207 18.91 -15.59 -14.61
C VAL A 207 18.44 -16.23 -15.92
N ASN A 208 17.90 -17.46 -15.85
CA ASN A 208 17.36 -18.15 -17.02
C ASN A 208 16.18 -17.38 -17.66
N ALA A 209 15.86 -17.65 -18.92
CA ALA A 209 14.85 -16.88 -19.66
C ALA A 209 13.43 -16.96 -19.05
N GLY A 210 13.07 -18.08 -18.40
CA GLY A 210 11.78 -18.25 -17.72
C GLY A 210 11.64 -17.39 -16.47
N VAL A 211 12.64 -17.42 -15.58
CA VAL A 211 12.71 -16.56 -14.39
C VAL A 211 12.83 -15.09 -14.79
N ARG A 212 13.49 -14.79 -15.92
CA ARG A 212 13.53 -13.43 -16.48
C ARG A 212 12.11 -12.92 -16.77
N ASN A 213 11.30 -13.63 -17.54
CA ASN A 213 9.97 -13.12 -17.89
C ASN A 213 8.98 -13.11 -16.71
N GLU A 214 8.98 -14.14 -15.87
CA GLU A 214 7.99 -14.25 -14.76
C GLU A 214 8.36 -13.45 -13.51
N PHE A 215 9.64 -13.09 -13.35
CA PHE A 215 10.16 -12.48 -12.13
C PHE A 215 10.84 -11.12 -12.39
N LEU A 216 11.68 -10.98 -13.42
CA LEU A 216 12.38 -9.72 -13.73
C LEU A 216 11.42 -8.65 -14.27
N ASN A 217 10.59 -8.98 -15.26
CA ASN A 217 9.75 -7.98 -15.92
C ASN A 217 8.74 -7.32 -14.95
N PRO A 218 8.02 -8.07 -14.11
CA PRO A 218 7.14 -7.47 -13.09
C PRO A 218 7.92 -6.68 -12.03
N MET A 219 9.11 -7.16 -11.63
CA MET A 219 9.94 -6.46 -10.66
C MET A 219 10.42 -5.10 -11.21
N VAL A 220 11.00 -5.07 -12.43
CA VAL A 220 11.47 -3.83 -13.06
C VAL A 220 10.32 -2.85 -13.27
N SER A 221 9.16 -3.35 -13.73
CA SER A 221 7.96 -2.53 -13.90
C SER A 221 7.51 -1.87 -12.61
N SER A 222 7.60 -2.59 -11.48
CA SER A 222 7.27 -2.07 -10.17
C SER A 222 8.35 -1.14 -9.61
N MET A 223 9.63 -1.43 -9.85
CA MET A 223 10.80 -0.68 -9.37
C MET A 223 10.84 0.76 -9.90
N VAL A 224 10.21 1.04 -11.05
CA VAL A 224 10.05 2.41 -11.60
C VAL A 224 9.32 3.35 -10.64
N ASN A 225 8.55 2.82 -9.69
CA ASN A 225 7.86 3.62 -8.67
C ASN A 225 8.80 4.08 -7.55
N TYR A 226 10.01 3.55 -7.47
CA TYR A 226 11.05 4.08 -6.61
C TYR A 226 11.59 5.40 -7.16
N LYS A 227 11.67 6.43 -6.32
CA LYS A 227 12.20 7.76 -6.67
C LYS A 227 13.61 7.94 -6.07
N PRO A 228 14.66 7.37 -6.69
CA PRO A 228 16.02 7.44 -6.17
C PRO A 228 16.55 8.88 -6.12
N LEU A 229 17.55 9.10 -5.27
CA LEU A 229 18.36 10.33 -5.28
C LEU A 229 19.31 10.32 -6.49
N ASP A 230 19.81 9.14 -6.85
CA ASP A 230 20.67 8.92 -8.01
C ASP A 230 19.87 8.90 -9.33
N TYR A 231 20.12 9.91 -10.17
CA TYR A 231 19.45 10.07 -11.46
C TYR A 231 19.82 8.98 -12.47
N GLU A 232 21.04 8.46 -12.44
CA GLU A 232 21.47 7.38 -13.34
C GLU A 232 20.73 6.08 -13.03
N LEU A 233 20.51 5.80 -11.73
CA LEU A 233 19.69 4.65 -11.31
C LEU A 233 18.26 4.77 -11.84
N SER A 234 17.64 5.96 -11.71
CA SER A 234 16.29 6.21 -12.22
C SER A 234 16.20 5.96 -13.74
N ASN A 235 17.14 6.51 -14.50
CA ASN A 235 17.18 6.36 -15.96
C ASN A 235 17.40 4.91 -16.38
N SER A 236 18.29 4.18 -15.70
CA SER A 236 18.57 2.77 -16.00
C SER A 236 17.33 1.91 -15.81
N ILE A 237 16.60 2.10 -14.70
CA ILE A 237 15.37 1.38 -14.42
C ILE A 237 14.29 1.72 -15.46
N ARG A 238 14.09 3.00 -15.77
CA ARG A 238 13.10 3.45 -16.76
C ARG A 238 13.39 2.94 -18.17
N SER A 239 14.64 3.07 -18.63
CA SER A 239 15.03 2.58 -19.96
C SER A 239 14.80 1.08 -20.12
N HIS A 240 15.04 0.29 -19.07
CA HIS A 240 14.74 -1.13 -19.08
C HIS A 240 13.23 -1.39 -19.13
N LYS A 241 12.44 -0.63 -18.37
CA LYS A 241 10.97 -0.71 -18.45
C LYS A 241 10.46 -0.41 -19.86
N ASP A 242 10.96 0.65 -20.49
CA ASP A 242 10.55 1.03 -21.86
C ASP A 242 10.89 -0.07 -22.88
N ARG A 243 12.00 -0.79 -22.68
CA ARG A 243 12.36 -1.96 -23.50
C ARG A 243 11.40 -3.13 -23.28
N ILE A 244 11.04 -3.42 -22.02
CA ILE A 244 10.06 -4.46 -21.68
C ILE A 244 8.70 -4.13 -22.32
N ASP A 245 8.24 -2.89 -22.19
CA ASP A 245 6.98 -2.44 -22.79
C ASP A 245 7.00 -2.56 -24.32
N ALA A 246 8.10 -2.15 -24.96
CA ALA A 246 8.26 -2.26 -26.41
C ALA A 246 8.36 -3.72 -26.92
N GLU A 247 8.91 -4.63 -26.12
CA GLU A 247 8.92 -6.07 -26.43
C GLU A 247 7.51 -6.67 -26.33
N ASN A 248 6.76 -6.33 -25.28
CA ASN A 248 5.36 -6.75 -25.14
C ASN A 248 4.49 -6.20 -26.28
N ASP A 249 4.64 -4.92 -26.65
CA ASP A 249 3.90 -4.31 -27.75
C ASP A 249 4.21 -4.98 -29.10
N LYS A 250 5.46 -5.43 -29.29
CA LYS A 250 5.86 -6.23 -30.47
C LYS A 250 5.25 -7.62 -30.45
N GLU A 251 5.09 -8.26 -29.30
CA GLU A 251 4.43 -9.57 -29.17
C GLU A 251 2.91 -9.46 -29.44
N TYR A 252 2.26 -8.40 -28.95
CA TYR A 252 0.86 -8.09 -29.27
C TYR A 252 0.65 -7.69 -30.74
N SER A 253 1.60 -7.02 -31.38
CA SER A 253 1.50 -6.68 -32.80
C SER A 253 1.93 -7.82 -33.74
N SER A 254 2.86 -8.68 -33.34
CA SER A 254 3.29 -9.85 -34.13
C SER A 254 2.34 -11.05 -34.04
N SER A 255 1.45 -11.11 -33.04
CA SER A 255 0.36 -12.09 -32.96
C SER A 255 -0.82 -11.79 -33.89
N SER A 256 -0.73 -10.75 -34.74
CA SER A 256 -1.75 -10.41 -35.75
C SER A 256 -1.36 -10.69 -37.22
N SER A 257 -0.37 -11.57 -37.46
CA SER A 257 0.00 -11.97 -38.82
C SER A 257 0.28 -13.47 -39.00
N SER A 258 -0.52 -14.35 -38.39
CA SER A 258 -0.78 -15.65 -39.00
C SER A 258 -2.07 -15.55 -39.81
N GLY A 259 -1.97 -15.70 -41.14
CA GLY A 259 -3.11 -15.73 -42.06
C GLY A 259 -4.03 -16.95 -41.84
N GLY A 260 -4.69 -17.01 -40.69
CA GLY A 260 -5.82 -17.87 -40.42
C GLY A 260 -7.09 -17.13 -40.82
N MET A 261 -7.85 -17.71 -41.74
CA MET A 261 -9.17 -17.21 -42.12
C MET A 261 -9.97 -16.83 -40.87
N SER A 262 -10.38 -15.56 -40.79
CA SER A 262 -11.24 -15.10 -39.69
C SER A 262 -12.48 -15.99 -39.59
N THR A 263 -12.98 -16.23 -38.38
CA THR A 263 -14.21 -17.01 -38.13
C THR A 263 -15.39 -16.48 -38.96
N TRP A 264 -15.37 -15.18 -39.29
CA TRP A 264 -16.30 -14.52 -40.21
C TRP A 264 -16.19 -15.01 -41.66
N SER A 265 -14.97 -15.25 -42.14
CA SER A 265 -14.71 -15.84 -43.47
C SER A 265 -15.21 -17.29 -43.53
N ILE A 266 -15.08 -18.06 -42.45
CA ILE A 266 -15.61 -19.43 -42.35
C ILE A 266 -17.15 -19.40 -42.40
N ILE A 267 -17.79 -18.51 -41.64
CA ILE A 267 -19.25 -18.34 -41.65
C ILE A 267 -19.74 -17.92 -43.04
N ALA A 268 -19.04 -17.01 -43.72
CA ALA A 268 -19.40 -16.58 -45.07
C ALA A 268 -19.34 -17.74 -46.09
N ILE A 269 -18.31 -18.59 -46.01
CA ILE A 269 -18.20 -19.78 -46.87
C ILE A 269 -19.34 -20.76 -46.60
N VAL A 270 -19.67 -21.02 -45.33
CA VAL A 270 -20.80 -21.90 -44.97
C VAL A 270 -22.12 -21.37 -45.56
N ILE A 271 -22.37 -20.07 -45.49
CA ILE A 271 -23.58 -19.45 -46.08
C ILE A 271 -23.60 -19.61 -47.61
N VAL A 272 -22.46 -19.45 -48.29
CA VAL A 272 -22.36 -19.62 -49.74
C VAL A 272 -22.61 -21.07 -50.16
N VAL A 273 -22.05 -22.04 -49.42
CA VAL A 273 -22.27 -23.47 -49.66
C VAL A 273 -23.74 -23.84 -49.45
N ILE A 274 -24.38 -23.35 -48.38
CA ILE A 274 -25.81 -23.57 -48.13
C ILE A 274 -26.65 -22.99 -49.27
N ARG A 275 -26.33 -21.78 -49.76
CA ARG A 275 -27.05 -21.18 -50.91
C ARG A 275 -26.89 -21.99 -52.19
N LEU A 276 -25.70 -22.52 -52.46
CA LEU A 276 -25.44 -23.38 -53.62
C LEU A 276 -26.22 -24.69 -53.54
N ILE A 277 -26.27 -25.32 -52.36
CA ILE A 277 -27.08 -26.53 -52.14
C ILE A 277 -28.57 -26.23 -52.35
N MET A 278 -29.09 -25.11 -51.84
CA MET A 278 -30.48 -24.72 -52.07
C MET A 278 -30.78 -24.42 -53.55
N LEU A 279 -29.83 -23.83 -54.29
CA LEU A 279 -29.95 -23.57 -55.73
C LEU A 279 -29.99 -24.89 -56.54
N MET A 280 -29.10 -25.83 -56.21
CA MET A 280 -29.09 -27.17 -56.80
C MET A 280 -30.36 -27.96 -56.48
N ALA A 281 -30.86 -27.85 -55.24
CA ALA A 281 -32.13 -28.47 -54.84
C ALA A 281 -33.36 -27.86 -55.55
N ARG A 282 -33.31 -26.58 -55.95
CA ARG A 282 -34.32 -25.95 -56.80
C ARG A 282 -34.21 -26.35 -58.26
N LEU A 283 -33.01 -26.55 -58.78
CA LEU A 283 -32.77 -27.00 -60.17
C LEU A 283 -33.06 -28.49 -60.37
N GLY A 284 -32.97 -29.32 -59.31
CA GLY A 284 -33.35 -30.74 -59.35
C GLY A 284 -34.85 -31.01 -59.18
N ARG A 285 -35.69 -29.97 -59.04
CA ARG A 285 -37.16 -30.06 -58.98
C ARG A 285 -37.86 -29.40 -60.18
N ALA A 286 -37.11 -29.12 -61.25
CA ALA A 286 -37.63 -28.68 -62.54
C ALA A 286 -37.53 -29.82 -63.55
#